data_AF-G4XTR3-F1
#
_entry.id   AF-G4XTR3-F1
#
_cell.length_a   1.000
_cell.length_b   1.000
_cell.length_c   1.000
_cell.angle_alpha   90.00
_cell.angle_beta   90.00
_cell.angle_gamma   90.00
#
_symmetry.space_group_name_H-M   'P 1'
#
loop_
_entity.id
_entity.type
_entity.pdbx_description
1 polymer ?
#
loop_
_entity_poly.entity_id
_entity_poly.type
_entity_poly.pdbx_seq_one_letter_code
_entity_poly.pdbx_strand_id
1 'polypeptide(L)'
;NQISNEGISTLKNFYTNHIETNTNYTNNVTRASDSNYKEIIDKKINLMNANKNIISKFYDIFKSLCNMYNELDENKPNYTKCLADAQKFVNEYQKFLNDNDVDTNDSSYKQILPILSNSYDHFEKRCNNTQSSNFPPFPTTKTTQISPHISEDASSSSSIASKLIPVLSIFAIS
;
A
#
# COMPACT_ATOMS: atom_id res chain seq x y z
N ASN A 1 1.24 -3.11 37.64
CA ASN A 1 -0.21 -2.94 37.40
C ASN A 1 -0.51 -3.20 35.93
N GLN A 2 -0.63 -4.47 35.53
CA GLN A 2 -1.21 -4.83 34.24
C GLN A 2 -2.73 -4.84 34.43
N ILE A 3 -3.44 -3.99 33.69
CA ILE A 3 -4.90 -4.04 33.61
C ILE A 3 -5.24 -5.38 32.95
N SER A 4 -6.01 -6.24 33.61
CA SER A 4 -6.47 -7.50 33.01
C SER A 4 -7.35 -7.17 31.81
N ASN A 5 -7.06 -7.75 30.64
CA ASN A 5 -7.89 -7.61 29.43
C ASN A 5 -9.23 -8.39 29.53
N GLU A 6 -9.59 -8.90 30.70
CA GLU A 6 -10.86 -9.56 30.97
C GLU A 6 -12.01 -8.54 30.88
N GLY A 7 -12.62 -8.43 29.70
CA GLY A 7 -13.82 -7.61 29.47
C GLY A 7 -13.83 -6.81 28.16
N ILE A 8 -12.68 -6.63 27.50
CA ILE A 8 -12.58 -5.87 26.24
C ILE A 8 -12.75 -6.84 25.07
N SER A 9 -13.98 -6.98 24.57
CA SER A 9 -14.28 -7.91 23.47
C SER A 9 -14.10 -7.31 22.07
N THR A 10 -14.08 -5.98 21.94
CA THR A 10 -14.00 -5.26 20.64
C THR A 10 -13.40 -3.87 20.80
N LEU A 11 -12.90 -3.29 19.69
CA LEU A 11 -12.46 -1.89 19.63
C LEU A 11 -13.55 -0.91 20.10
N LYS A 12 -14.82 -1.20 19.77
CA LYS A 12 -15.96 -0.40 20.21
C LYS A 12 -16.13 -0.43 21.73
N ASN A 13 -16.07 -1.62 22.33
CA ASN A 13 -16.15 -1.78 23.78
C ASN A 13 -15.00 -1.02 24.48
N PHE A 14 -13.76 -1.15 23.97
CA PHE A 14 -12.62 -0.43 24.51
C PHE A 14 -12.84 1.09 24.48
N TYR A 15 -13.25 1.63 23.33
CA TYR A 15 -13.48 3.06 23.16
C TYR A 15 -14.54 3.57 24.15
N THR A 16 -15.71 2.93 24.22
CA THR A 16 -16.80 3.36 25.11
C THR A 16 -16.40 3.27 26.59
N ASN A 17 -15.71 2.20 27.01
CA ASN A 17 -15.45 1.98 28.43
C ASN A 17 -14.20 2.68 28.97
N HIS A 18 -13.25 3.03 28.10
CA HIS A 18 -11.94 3.55 28.54
C HIS A 18 -11.52 4.87 27.89
N ILE A 19 -12.05 5.22 26.72
CA ILE A 19 -11.74 6.49 26.05
C ILE A 19 -12.86 7.50 26.32
N GLU A 20 -14.10 7.14 26.00
CA GLU A 20 -15.27 8.03 26.14
C GLU A 20 -15.53 8.42 27.60
N THR A 21 -15.31 7.51 28.54
CA THR A 21 -15.47 7.75 29.99
C THR A 21 -14.30 8.50 30.62
N ASN A 22 -13.19 8.69 29.91
CA ASN A 22 -12.01 9.34 30.44
C ASN A 22 -12.20 10.86 30.48
N THR A 23 -12.17 11.45 31.66
CA THR A 23 -12.36 12.91 31.84
C THR A 23 -11.30 13.73 31.09
N ASN A 24 -10.08 13.22 30.90
CA ASN A 24 -9.07 13.91 30.10
C ASN A 24 -9.45 13.95 28.62
N TYR A 25 -10.11 12.91 28.10
CA TYR A 25 -10.59 12.91 26.72
C TYR A 25 -11.69 13.97 26.56
N THR A 26 -12.70 13.93 27.42
CA THR A 26 -13.83 14.87 27.37
C THR A 26 -13.42 16.33 27.55
N ASN A 27 -12.43 16.61 28.40
CA ASN A 27 -12.01 17.98 28.70
C ASN A 27 -11.01 18.55 27.69
N ASN A 28 -10.16 17.72 27.07
CA ASN A 28 -9.05 18.20 26.23
C ASN A 28 -9.28 17.97 24.73
N VAL A 29 -10.17 17.05 24.33
CA VAL A 29 -10.56 16.90 22.93
C VAL A 29 -11.77 17.80 22.68
N THR A 30 -11.55 18.94 22.03
CA THR A 30 -12.54 20.02 21.85
C THR A 30 -13.91 19.54 21.35
N ARG A 31 -13.93 18.49 20.52
CA ARG A 31 -15.14 17.97 19.88
C ARG A 31 -15.67 16.69 20.53
N ALA A 32 -15.10 16.23 21.65
CA ALA A 32 -15.46 14.96 22.27
C ALA A 32 -16.95 14.87 22.64
N SER A 33 -17.56 15.99 23.03
CA SER A 33 -18.98 16.08 23.39
C SER A 33 -19.91 16.31 22.19
N ASP A 34 -19.37 16.56 20.99
CA ASP A 34 -20.18 16.81 19.79
C ASP A 34 -20.77 15.49 19.27
N SER A 35 -22.09 15.43 19.07
CA SER A 35 -22.76 14.27 18.47
C SER A 35 -22.17 13.90 17.10
N ASN A 36 -21.91 14.91 16.26
CA ASN A 36 -21.31 14.72 14.94
C ASN A 36 -19.89 14.11 15.03
N TYR A 37 -19.13 14.40 16.10
CA TYR A 37 -17.80 13.81 16.28
C TYR A 37 -17.88 12.36 16.74
N LYS A 38 -18.82 12.04 17.63
CA LYS A 38 -19.10 10.65 18.01
C LYS A 38 -19.48 9.78 16.81
N GLU A 39 -20.32 10.29 15.91
CA GLU A 39 -20.66 9.61 14.65
C GLU A 39 -19.44 9.37 13.75
N ILE A 40 -18.49 10.33 13.71
CA ILE A 40 -17.23 10.15 12.98
C ILE A 40 -16.43 9.00 13.59
N ILE A 41 -16.30 8.94 14.92
CA ILE A 41 -15.59 7.85 15.59
C ILE A 41 -16.25 6.50 15.33
N ASP A 42 -17.58 6.41 15.46
CA ASP A 42 -18.31 5.17 15.17
C ASP A 42 -18.08 4.70 13.73
N LYS A 43 -18.09 5.62 12.75
CA LYS A 43 -17.74 5.31 11.35
C LYS A 43 -16.31 4.77 11.22
N LYS A 44 -15.34 5.36 11.91
CA LYS A 44 -13.93 4.88 11.90
C LYS A 44 -13.79 3.51 12.54
N ILE A 45 -14.44 3.25 13.68
CA ILE A 45 -14.45 1.94 14.34
C ILE A 45 -15.07 0.88 13.42
N ASN A 46 -16.21 1.18 12.79
CA ASN A 46 -16.85 0.28 11.82
C ASN A 46 -15.96 0.00 10.62
N LEU A 47 -15.24 1.01 10.13
CA LEU A 47 -14.29 0.85 9.02
C LEU A 47 -13.10 -0.05 9.40
N MET A 48 -12.56 0.08 10.61
CA MET A 48 -11.51 -0.83 11.11
C MET A 48 -12.03 -2.26 11.25
N ASN A 49 -13.26 -2.44 11.74
CA ASN A 49 -13.89 -3.74 11.85
C ASN A 49 -14.15 -4.40 10.48
N ALA A 50 -14.60 -3.63 9.49
CA ALA A 50 -14.79 -4.12 8.11
C ALA A 50 -13.47 -4.62 7.51
N ASN A 51 -12.37 -3.94 7.80
CA ASN A 51 -11.02 -4.29 7.35
C ASN A 51 -10.24 -5.17 8.35
N LYS A 52 -10.87 -5.77 9.36
CA LYS A 52 -10.17 -6.43 10.50
C LYS A 52 -9.15 -7.48 10.11
N ASN A 53 -9.35 -8.16 8.98
CA ASN A 53 -8.46 -9.23 8.50
C ASN A 53 -7.15 -8.68 7.93
N ILE A 54 -7.14 -7.42 7.48
CA ILE A 54 -5.98 -6.79 6.83
C ILE A 54 -5.44 -5.58 7.59
N ILE A 55 -6.19 -5.04 8.55
CA ILE A 55 -5.86 -3.76 9.20
C ILE A 55 -4.52 -3.76 9.94
N SER A 56 -4.14 -4.88 10.56
CA SER A 56 -2.84 -5.01 11.24
C SER A 56 -1.69 -4.91 10.24
N LYS A 57 -1.79 -5.61 9.10
CA LYS A 57 -0.76 -5.59 8.06
C LYS A 57 -0.76 -4.26 7.29
N PHE A 58 -1.93 -3.67 7.10
CA PHE A 58 -2.05 -2.31 6.56
C PHE A 58 -1.33 -1.30 7.46
N TYR A 59 -1.45 -1.43 8.79
CA TYR A 59 -0.74 -0.59 9.73
C TYR A 59 0.78 -0.76 9.63
N ASP A 60 1.29 -1.96 9.36
CA ASP A 60 2.72 -2.18 9.11
C ASP A 60 3.20 -1.43 7.86
N ILE A 61 2.40 -1.43 6.78
CA ILE A 61 2.69 -0.63 5.57
C ILE A 61 2.67 0.87 5.88
N PHE A 62 1.65 1.34 6.61
CA PHE A 62 1.56 2.74 7.04
C PHE A 62 2.78 3.16 7.86
N LYS A 63 3.24 2.30 8.78
CA LYS A 63 4.45 2.52 9.56
C LYS A 63 5.71 2.61 8.69
N SER A 64 5.82 1.78 7.65
CA SER A 64 6.91 1.87 6.67
C SER A 64 6.95 3.25 6.00
N LEU A 65 5.79 3.77 5.57
CA LEU A 65 5.65 5.12 5.02
C LEU A 65 6.03 6.22 6.03
N CYS A 66 5.59 6.12 7.29
CA CYS A 66 5.99 7.04 8.35
C CYS A 66 7.51 7.06 8.57
N ASN A 67 8.18 5.90 8.49
CA ASN A 67 9.64 5.86 8.61
C ASN A 67 10.31 6.64 7.48
N MET A 68 9.80 6.54 6.24
CA MET A 68 10.32 7.35 5.13
C MET A 68 10.15 8.85 5.40
N TYR A 69 9.04 9.27 6.02
CA TYR A 69 8.84 10.66 6.45
C TYR A 69 9.78 11.11 7.57
N ASN A 70 10.17 10.22 8.48
CA ASN A 70 11.12 10.57 9.54
C ASN A 70 12.54 10.82 8.99
N GLU A 71 12.90 10.15 7.90
CA GLU A 71 14.17 10.38 7.20
C GLU A 71 14.15 11.65 6.33
N LEU A 72 12.95 12.16 6.00
CA LEU A 72 12.73 13.48 5.38
C LEU A 72 12.90 14.62 6.40
N ASP A 73 14.11 14.74 6.96
CA ASP A 73 14.49 15.88 7.80
C ASP A 73 14.49 17.16 6.95
N GLU A 74 13.68 18.17 7.32
CA GLU A 74 13.61 19.45 6.63
C GLU A 74 14.96 20.18 6.58
N ASN A 75 15.85 19.85 7.52
CA ASN A 75 17.19 20.44 7.63
C ASN A 75 18.25 19.70 6.80
N LYS A 76 17.90 18.57 6.17
CA LYS A 76 18.78 17.80 5.29
C LYS A 76 18.26 17.87 3.86
N PRO A 77 18.67 18.90 3.09
CA PRO A 77 18.11 19.17 1.75
C PRO A 77 18.40 18.07 0.72
N ASN A 78 19.20 17.06 1.05
CA ASN A 78 19.60 16.01 0.14
C ASN A 78 19.24 14.62 0.69
N TYR A 79 17.96 14.26 0.61
CA TYR A 79 17.53 12.91 0.94
C TYR A 79 17.86 11.95 -0.21
N THR A 80 19.13 11.55 -0.32
CA THR A 80 19.67 10.71 -1.42
C THR A 80 19.05 9.31 -1.48
N LYS A 81 18.43 8.83 -0.41
CA LYS A 81 17.78 7.52 -0.37
C LYS A 81 16.31 7.53 -0.76
N CYS A 82 15.73 8.71 -1.05
CA CYS A 82 14.29 8.80 -1.26
C CYS A 82 13.75 7.84 -2.33
N LEU A 83 14.43 7.77 -3.49
CA LEU A 83 14.02 6.87 -4.57
C LEU A 83 14.12 5.39 -4.16
N ALA A 84 15.19 5.00 -3.46
CA ALA A 84 15.39 3.62 -3.01
C ALA A 84 14.32 3.21 -1.98
N ASP A 85 13.99 4.11 -1.05
CA ASP A 85 12.97 3.89 -0.04
C ASP A 85 11.57 3.82 -0.66
N ALA A 86 11.27 4.69 -1.63
CA ALA A 86 10.03 4.62 -2.40
C ALA A 86 9.88 3.27 -3.13
N GLN A 87 10.94 2.79 -3.79
CA GLN A 87 10.97 1.48 -4.44
C GLN A 87 10.73 0.34 -3.45
N LYS A 88 11.35 0.40 -2.26
CA LYS A 88 11.13 -0.58 -1.20
C LYS A 88 9.68 -0.55 -0.72
N PHE A 89 9.13 0.64 -0.49
CA PHE A 89 7.75 0.81 -0.04
C PHE A 89 6.73 0.26 -1.04
N VAL A 90 6.83 0.60 -2.34
CA VAL A 90 5.88 0.07 -3.35
C VAL A 90 5.95 -1.45 -3.47
N ASN A 91 7.14 -2.04 -3.32
CA ASN A 91 7.32 -3.49 -3.33
C ASN A 91 6.70 -4.14 -2.09
N GLU A 92 6.90 -3.57 -0.90
CA GLU A 92 6.26 -4.01 0.34
C GLU A 92 4.73 -3.91 0.25
N TYR A 93 4.21 -2.82 -0.30
CA TYR A 93 2.77 -2.64 -0.49
C TYR A 93 2.19 -3.60 -1.53
N GLN A 94 2.86 -3.81 -2.68
CA GLN A 94 2.44 -4.80 -3.67
C GLN A 94 2.40 -6.22 -3.07
N LYS A 95 3.42 -6.59 -2.27
CA LYS A 95 3.44 -7.86 -1.55
C LYS A 95 2.29 -7.96 -0.56
N PHE A 96 1.99 -6.88 0.17
CA PHE A 96 0.81 -6.81 1.04
C PHE A 96 -0.49 -7.05 0.25
N LEU A 97 -0.67 -6.43 -0.92
CA LEU A 97 -1.86 -6.64 -1.75
C LEU A 97 -1.98 -8.12 -2.17
N ASN A 98 -0.87 -8.72 -2.61
CA ASN A 98 -0.86 -10.08 -3.14
C ASN A 98 -1.04 -11.13 -2.04
N ASP A 99 -0.28 -11.04 -0.95
CA ASP A 99 -0.28 -12.01 0.16
C ASP A 99 -1.61 -12.05 0.93
N ASN A 100 -2.39 -10.96 0.85
CA ASN A 100 -3.67 -10.81 1.56
C ASN A 100 -4.87 -10.80 0.62
N ASP A 101 -4.64 -11.10 -0.67
CA ASP A 101 -5.66 -11.14 -1.71
C ASP A 101 -6.52 -9.85 -1.79
N VAL A 102 -5.92 -8.69 -1.47
CA VAL A 102 -6.64 -7.43 -1.29
C VAL A 102 -7.30 -7.00 -2.59
N ASP A 103 -8.63 -6.86 -2.56
CA ASP A 103 -9.37 -6.15 -3.60
C ASP A 103 -9.31 -4.65 -3.31
N THR A 104 -8.51 -3.92 -4.09
CA THR A 104 -8.40 -2.46 -3.97
C THR A 104 -9.69 -1.74 -4.36
N ASN A 105 -10.64 -2.45 -5.01
CA ASN A 105 -11.97 -1.94 -5.32
C ASN A 105 -13.02 -2.18 -4.24
N ASP A 106 -12.70 -2.95 -3.19
CA ASP A 106 -13.61 -3.19 -2.09
C ASP A 106 -14.02 -1.86 -1.43
N SER A 107 -15.30 -1.75 -1.09
CA SER A 107 -15.90 -0.53 -0.54
C SER A 107 -15.27 -0.09 0.79
N SER A 108 -14.82 -1.04 1.60
CA SER A 108 -14.19 -0.75 2.89
C SER A 108 -12.70 -0.45 2.71
N TYR A 109 -12.02 -1.15 1.81
CA TYR A 109 -10.62 -0.87 1.50
C TYR A 109 -10.43 0.50 0.82
N LYS A 110 -11.31 0.86 -0.14
CA LYS A 110 -11.32 2.17 -0.81
C LYS A 110 -11.38 3.35 0.16
N GLN A 111 -11.97 3.17 1.34
CA GLN A 111 -12.06 4.24 2.34
C GLN A 111 -10.77 4.44 3.15
N ILE A 112 -9.90 3.42 3.25
CA ILE A 112 -8.61 3.51 3.95
C ILE A 112 -7.43 3.71 3.00
N LEU A 113 -7.56 3.29 1.74
CA LEU A 113 -6.55 3.45 0.69
C LEU A 113 -5.97 4.88 0.56
N PRO A 114 -6.77 5.96 0.63
CA PRO A 114 -6.27 7.33 0.51
C PRO A 114 -5.23 7.72 1.57
N ILE A 115 -5.18 7.02 2.71
CA ILE A 115 -4.17 7.24 3.74
C ILE A 115 -2.78 6.93 3.19
N LEU A 116 -2.64 5.83 2.43
CA LEU A 116 -1.36 5.45 1.85
C LEU A 116 -1.09 6.17 0.54
N SER A 117 -2.07 6.21 -0.38
CA SER A 117 -1.85 6.79 -1.72
C SER A 117 -1.54 8.29 -1.65
N ASN A 118 -2.34 9.07 -0.90
CA ASN A 118 -2.13 10.51 -0.85
C ASN A 118 -0.85 10.87 -0.09
N SER A 119 -0.52 10.13 0.96
CA SER A 119 0.72 10.32 1.70
C SER A 119 1.94 9.92 0.87
N TYR A 120 1.87 8.85 0.08
CA TYR A 120 2.94 8.49 -0.83
C TYR A 120 3.12 9.55 -1.93
N ASP A 121 2.04 10.03 -2.57
CA ASP A 121 2.10 11.13 -3.54
C ASP A 121 2.71 12.41 -2.93
N HIS A 122 2.41 12.70 -1.66
CA HIS A 122 2.99 13.85 -0.96
C HIS A 122 4.48 13.64 -0.65
N PHE A 123 4.87 12.43 -0.26
CA PHE A 123 6.26 12.03 -0.04
C PHE A 123 7.08 12.22 -1.33
N GLU A 124 6.59 11.71 -2.46
CA GLU A 124 7.25 11.86 -3.77
C GLU A 124 7.47 13.33 -4.14
N LYS A 125 6.44 14.18 -4.00
CA LYS A 125 6.53 15.61 -4.27
C LYS A 125 7.59 16.30 -3.41
N ARG A 126 7.67 15.92 -2.14
CA ARG A 126 8.64 16.49 -1.20
C ARG A 126 10.06 16.11 -1.56
N CYS A 127 10.28 14.88 -2.02
CA CYS A 127 11.58 14.45 -2.53
C CYS A 127 11.95 15.09 -3.87
N ASN A 128 11.00 15.21 -4.80
CA ASN A 128 11.24 15.77 -6.13
C ASN A 128 11.60 17.27 -6.10
N ASN A 129 11.19 18.01 -5.07
CA ASN A 129 11.66 19.38 -4.83
C ASN A 129 13.18 19.45 -4.58
N THR A 130 13.83 18.32 -4.28
CA THR A 130 15.28 18.24 -4.00
C THR A 130 16.09 17.55 -5.09
N GLN A 131 15.49 16.59 -5.83
CA GLN A 131 16.16 15.80 -6.87
C GLN A 131 15.15 15.38 -7.96
N SER A 132 15.50 15.53 -9.24
CA SER A 132 14.68 14.99 -10.34
C SER A 132 14.84 13.48 -10.39
N SER A 133 13.84 12.72 -9.92
CA SER A 133 13.86 11.25 -9.89
C SER A 133 12.56 10.66 -10.46
N ASN A 134 12.68 9.59 -11.22
CA ASN A 134 11.53 8.82 -11.70
C ASN A 134 11.06 7.87 -10.59
N PHE A 135 10.15 8.34 -9.74
CA PHE A 135 9.55 7.55 -8.67
C PHE A 135 8.66 6.42 -9.24
N PRO A 136 8.62 5.25 -8.58
CA PRO A 136 7.73 4.18 -9.00
C PRO A 136 6.27 4.54 -8.68
N PRO A 137 5.32 4.20 -9.56
CA PRO A 137 3.92 4.49 -9.31
C PRO A 137 3.39 3.67 -8.13
N PHE A 138 2.44 4.25 -7.39
CA PHE A 138 1.74 3.53 -6.33
C PHE A 138 0.93 2.35 -6.91
N PRO A 139 1.11 1.11 -6.41
CA PRO A 139 0.34 -0.05 -6.86
C PRO A 139 -1.17 0.16 -6.73
N THR A 140 -1.93 -0.14 -7.79
CA THR A 140 -3.39 0.07 -7.81
C THR A 140 -4.19 -1.22 -7.68
N THR A 141 -3.57 -2.38 -7.91
CA THR A 141 -4.21 -3.70 -7.87
C THR A 141 -3.21 -4.77 -7.43
N LYS A 142 -3.71 -5.89 -6.90
CA LYS A 142 -2.89 -7.08 -6.70
C LYS A 142 -2.43 -7.61 -8.06
N THR A 143 -1.18 -8.05 -8.15
CA THR A 143 -0.63 -8.70 -9.34
C THR A 143 -0.69 -10.21 -9.15
N THR A 144 -1.03 -10.93 -10.22
CA THR A 144 -0.86 -12.38 -10.22
C THR A 144 0.64 -12.65 -10.20
N GLN A 145 1.19 -13.01 -9.04
CA GLN A 145 2.55 -13.53 -9.04
C GLN A 145 2.52 -14.88 -9.77
N ILE A 146 3.03 -14.91 -10.99
CA ILE A 146 3.56 -16.15 -11.54
C ILE A 146 4.72 -16.49 -10.62
N SER A 147 4.51 -17.44 -9.72
CA SER A 147 5.59 -18.00 -8.93
C SER A 147 6.70 -18.43 -9.90
N PRO A 148 7.99 -18.07 -9.68
CA PRO A 148 9.09 -18.73 -10.35
C PRO A 148 9.21 -20.14 -9.76
N HIS A 149 8.21 -20.97 -10.00
CA HIS A 149 8.35 -22.39 -9.82
C HIS A 149 9.26 -22.83 -10.95
N ILE A 150 10.48 -23.17 -10.57
CA ILE A 150 11.45 -23.90 -11.39
C ILE A 150 10.66 -25.01 -12.06
N SER A 151 10.43 -24.84 -13.37
CA SER A 151 9.98 -25.89 -14.26
C SER A 151 11.20 -26.23 -15.09
N GLU A 152 12.13 -26.97 -14.48
CA GLU A 152 12.83 -27.98 -15.25
C GLU A 152 11.77 -29.02 -15.62
N ASP A 153 11.20 -28.91 -16.82
CA ASP A 153 11.51 -29.88 -17.86
C ASP A 153 10.86 -29.57 -19.20
N ALA A 154 11.65 -29.90 -20.23
CA ALA A 154 11.29 -30.34 -21.57
C ALA A 154 10.45 -29.42 -22.49
N SER A 155 11.18 -28.79 -23.40
CA SER A 155 10.99 -28.88 -24.86
C SER A 155 9.58 -28.69 -25.43
N SER A 156 9.38 -27.53 -26.08
CA SER A 156 8.85 -27.48 -27.45
C SER A 156 9.21 -26.14 -28.07
N SER A 157 10.32 -26.09 -28.81
CA SER A 157 10.53 -25.08 -29.83
C SER A 157 9.64 -25.40 -31.05
N SER A 158 8.91 -24.40 -31.54
CA SER A 158 8.47 -24.20 -32.95
C SER A 158 7.25 -23.26 -32.94
N SER A 159 7.16 -22.17 -33.71
CA SER A 159 7.61 -22.02 -35.09
C SER A 159 8.09 -20.60 -35.40
N ILE A 160 9.31 -20.52 -35.95
CA ILE A 160 9.78 -19.37 -36.72
C ILE A 160 9.23 -19.56 -38.14
N ALA A 161 8.26 -18.74 -38.52
CA ALA A 161 7.87 -18.60 -39.92
C ALA A 161 8.98 -17.86 -40.68
N SER A 162 9.94 -18.59 -41.21
CA SER A 162 10.92 -18.07 -42.17
C SER A 162 10.26 -17.97 -43.54
N LYS A 163 10.05 -16.73 -44.01
CA LYS A 163 9.62 -16.44 -45.39
C LYS A 163 10.82 -16.70 -46.31
N LEU A 164 10.78 -17.82 -47.04
CA LEU A 164 11.73 -18.14 -48.10
C LEU A 164 11.52 -17.22 -49.31
N ILE A 165 12.61 -16.62 -49.79
CA ILE A 165 12.67 -15.91 -51.08
C ILE A 165 12.97 -16.95 -52.16
N PRO A 166 12.13 -17.10 -53.21
CA PRO A 166 12.52 -17.85 -54.39
C PRO A 166 13.38 -16.96 -55.30
N VAL A 167 14.68 -17.24 -55.33
CA VAL A 167 15.58 -16.83 -56.40
C VAL A 167 15.28 -17.71 -57.61
N LEU A 168 14.79 -17.13 -58.71
CA LEU A 168 14.77 -17.79 -60.00
C LEU A 168 15.83 -17.14 -60.89
N SER A 169 16.99 -17.80 -60.96
CA SER A 169 17.98 -17.62 -62.03
C SER A 169 17.46 -18.28 -63.30
N ILE A 170 17.44 -17.56 -64.42
CA ILE A 170 17.67 -18.15 -65.74
C ILE A 170 18.42 -17.13 -66.61
N PHE A 171 19.65 -17.50 -66.98
CA PHE A 171 20.41 -16.93 -68.09
C PHE A 171 20.01 -17.66 -69.38
N ALA A 172 19.83 -16.91 -70.47
CA ALA A 172 20.02 -17.31 -71.87
C ALA A 172 20.00 -15.99 -72.68
N ILE A 173 21.13 -15.47 -73.17
CA ILE A 173 21.86 -15.84 -74.41
C ILE A 173 20.94 -15.90 -75.63
N SER A 174 20.87 -14.76 -76.34
CA SER A 174 20.96 -14.64 -77.79
C SER A 174 21.42 -13.21 -78.12
#